data_AF-A0A6G4V351-F1
#
_entry.id   AF-A0A6G4V351-F1
#
_cell.length_a   1.000
_cell.length_b   1.000
_cell.length_c   1.000
_cell.angle_alpha   90.00
_cell.angle_beta   90.00
_cell.angle_gamma   90.00
#
_symmetry.space_group_name_H-M   'P 1'
#
loop_
_entity.id
_entity.type
_entity.pdbx_description
1 polymer ?
#
loop_
_entity_poly.entity_id
_entity_poly.type
_entity_poly.pdbx_seq_one_letter_code
_entity_poly.pdbx_strand_id
1 'polypeptide(L)'
;MNTGIAPATVAPETALVALEVATPLLARRGLWTLAPFTDPELVRFGQRLPLEWKRDKRLLTMRFAARGLPDEVVHPPLRENFGHLMNRAVYEYSSSLLRSWGKDLHLVEQGCLDAAVLAETIERAALGSDEAAPYRTGLFLITAVELALRAL
;
A
#
# COMPACT_ATOMS: atom_id res chain seq x y z
N MET A 1 29.63 -16.07 -10.14
CA MET A 1 28.40 -16.53 -9.47
C MET A 1 28.14 -15.54 -8.34
N ASN A 2 27.08 -14.73 -8.42
CA ASN A 2 26.89 -13.58 -7.53
C ASN A 2 26.30 -14.06 -6.19
N THR A 3 27.17 -14.27 -5.20
CA THR A 3 26.83 -14.85 -3.88
C THR A 3 26.22 -13.85 -2.89
N GLY A 4 26.07 -12.58 -3.28
CA GLY A 4 25.55 -11.50 -2.43
C GLY A 4 24.07 -11.16 -2.63
N ILE A 5 23.35 -11.88 -3.49
CA ILE A 5 21.93 -11.61 -3.73
C ILE A 5 21.10 -12.34 -2.67
N ALA A 6 20.33 -11.59 -1.88
CA ALA A 6 19.37 -12.17 -0.95
C ALA A 6 18.37 -13.08 -1.71
N PRO A 7 17.97 -14.23 -1.14
CA PRO A 7 17.02 -15.11 -1.79
C PRO A 7 15.71 -14.37 -2.10
N ALA A 8 15.11 -14.66 -3.25
CA ALA A 8 13.86 -14.04 -3.65
C ALA A 8 12.79 -14.28 -2.58
N THR A 9 12.11 -13.21 -2.16
CA THR A 9 11.02 -13.30 -1.18
C THR A 9 9.87 -14.14 -1.75
N VAL A 10 9.26 -14.96 -0.88
CA VAL A 10 8.02 -15.68 -1.23
C VAL A 10 6.80 -14.76 -1.11
N ALA A 11 6.86 -13.74 -0.25
CA ALA A 11 5.78 -12.79 -0.09
C ALA A 11 5.74 -11.80 -1.28
N PRO A 12 4.55 -11.41 -1.78
CA PRO A 12 4.45 -10.39 -2.80
C PRO A 12 5.10 -9.09 -2.32
N GLU A 13 5.92 -8.47 -3.16
CA GLU A 13 6.63 -7.23 -2.84
C GLU A 13 5.69 -6.12 -2.37
N THR A 14 4.54 -5.98 -3.03
CA THR A 14 3.50 -5.01 -2.65
C THR A 14 2.96 -5.24 -1.24
N ALA A 15 2.89 -6.49 -0.79
CA ALA A 15 2.46 -6.82 0.56
C ALA A 15 3.55 -6.53 1.59
N LEU A 16 4.82 -6.74 1.25
CA LEU A 16 5.94 -6.37 2.11
C LEU A 16 6.01 -4.87 2.32
N VAL A 17 5.91 -4.07 1.25
CA VAL A 17 5.89 -2.60 1.32
C VAL A 17 4.73 -2.12 2.20
N ALA A 18 3.53 -2.69 2.04
CA ALA A 18 2.39 -2.34 2.87
C ALA A 18 2.61 -2.68 4.35
N LEU A 19 3.19 -3.86 4.64
CA LEU A 19 3.46 -4.30 6.01
C LEU A 19 4.57 -3.50 6.68
N GLU A 20 5.65 -3.18 5.97
CA GLU A 20 6.77 -2.38 6.46
C GLU A 20 6.31 -0.99 6.90
N VAL A 21 5.36 -0.41 6.17
CA VAL A 21 4.78 0.89 6.47
C VAL A 21 3.78 0.83 7.63
N ALA A 22 2.84 -0.11 7.61
CA ALA A 22 1.73 -0.13 8.56
C ALA A 22 2.10 -0.74 9.92
N THR A 23 2.92 -1.78 9.93
CA THR A 23 3.19 -2.59 11.13
C THR A 23 3.87 -1.79 12.24
N PRO A 24 4.93 -0.98 11.99
CA PRO A 24 5.57 -0.19 13.05
C PRO A 24 4.61 0.82 13.70
N LEU A 25 3.77 1.47 12.90
CA LEU A 25 2.78 2.44 13.38
C LEU A 25 1.73 1.78 14.28
N LEU A 26 1.25 0.60 13.91
CA LEU A 26 0.26 -0.17 14.67
C LEU A 26 0.89 -0.79 15.93
N ALA A 27 2.11 -1.33 15.84
CA ALA A 27 2.83 -1.90 16.97
C ALA A 27 3.09 -0.88 18.09
N ARG A 28 3.41 0.38 17.75
CA ARG A 28 3.54 1.49 18.71
C ARG A 28 2.24 1.80 19.46
N ARG A 29 1.09 1.34 18.96
CA ARG A 29 -0.22 1.43 19.62
C ARG A 29 -0.65 0.11 20.27
N GLY A 30 0.26 -0.84 20.42
CA GLY A 30 -0.02 -2.16 21.01
C GLY A 30 -0.83 -3.08 20.10
N LEU A 31 -0.95 -2.76 18.81
CA LEU A 31 -1.67 -3.57 17.84
C LEU A 31 -0.71 -4.47 17.07
N TRP A 32 -0.91 -5.79 17.17
CA TRP A 32 -0.14 -6.78 16.41
C TRP A 32 -0.90 -7.17 15.13
N THR A 33 -0.42 -6.73 13.98
CA THR A 33 -1.05 -7.03 12.70
C THR A 33 -0.72 -8.44 12.22
N LEU A 34 -1.73 -9.12 11.68
CA LEU A 34 -1.57 -10.37 10.94
C LEU A 34 -1.98 -10.14 9.49
N ALA A 35 -1.20 -10.68 8.55
CA ALA A 35 -1.51 -10.69 7.12
C ALA A 35 -1.58 -12.13 6.59
N PRO A 36 -2.70 -12.84 6.80
CA PRO A 36 -2.81 -14.25 6.41
C PRO A 36 -2.58 -14.51 4.91
N PHE A 37 -2.87 -13.52 4.07
CA PHE A 37 -2.67 -13.61 2.61
C PHE A 37 -1.20 -13.53 2.18
N THR A 38 -0.27 -13.23 3.09
CA THR A 38 1.17 -13.27 2.84
C THR A 38 1.83 -14.55 3.32
N ASP A 39 1.05 -15.54 3.78
CA ASP A 39 1.57 -16.86 4.14
C ASP A 39 2.30 -17.50 2.93
N PRO A 40 3.56 -17.97 3.09
CA PRO A 40 4.35 -18.49 1.98
C PRO A 40 3.68 -19.63 1.19
N GLU A 41 2.97 -20.53 1.87
CA GLU A 41 2.32 -21.66 1.21
C GLU A 41 1.08 -21.20 0.43
N LEU A 42 0.33 -20.25 0.99
CA LEU A 42 -0.81 -19.65 0.28
C LEU A 42 -0.38 -18.87 -0.96
N VAL A 43 0.72 -18.11 -0.87
CA VAL A 43 1.26 -17.36 -2.02
C VAL A 43 1.72 -18.31 -3.13
N ARG A 44 2.48 -19.35 -2.78
CA ARG A 44 2.93 -20.38 -3.75
C ARG A 44 1.76 -21.14 -4.36
N PHE A 45 0.72 -21.42 -3.58
CA PHE A 45 -0.52 -22.00 -4.10
C PHE A 45 -1.15 -21.05 -5.13
N GLY A 46 -1.30 -19.77 -4.79
CA GLY A 46 -1.81 -18.74 -5.70
C GLY A 46 -1.01 -18.62 -6.99
N GLN A 47 0.32 -18.65 -6.93
CA GLN A 47 1.20 -18.58 -8.10
C GLN A 47 1.01 -19.78 -9.05
N ARG A 48 0.78 -20.97 -8.52
CA ARG A 48 0.57 -22.21 -9.28
C ARG A 48 -0.85 -22.35 -9.85
N LEU A 49 -1.82 -21.57 -9.37
CA LEU A 49 -3.19 -21.66 -9.87
C LEU A 49 -3.28 -21.27 -11.36
N PRO A 50 -4.04 -22.03 -12.16
CA PRO A 50 -4.41 -21.60 -13.51
C PRO A 50 -5.11 -20.24 -13.51
N LEU A 51 -4.98 -19.50 -14.62
CA LEU A 51 -5.44 -18.11 -14.70
C LEU A 51 -6.96 -17.97 -14.49
N GLU A 52 -7.74 -18.94 -14.96
CA GLU A 52 -9.19 -19.00 -14.83
C GLU A 52 -9.67 -19.07 -13.37
N TRP A 53 -8.85 -19.62 -12.47
CA TRP A 53 -9.14 -19.68 -11.03
C TRP A 53 -8.72 -18.40 -10.30
N LYS A 54 -7.74 -17.68 -10.84
CA LYS A 54 -7.24 -16.41 -10.31
C LYS A 54 -8.11 -15.23 -10.73
N ARG A 55 -8.66 -15.27 -11.95
CA ARG A 55 -9.46 -14.19 -12.53
C ARG A 55 -10.60 -13.80 -11.60
N ASP A 56 -10.72 -12.51 -11.32
CA ASP A 56 -11.72 -11.94 -10.41
C ASP A 56 -11.80 -12.66 -9.05
N LYS A 57 -10.67 -13.23 -8.58
CA LYS A 57 -10.58 -13.99 -7.33
C LYS A 57 -11.57 -15.18 -7.28
N ARG A 58 -11.92 -15.78 -8.43
CA ARG A 58 -12.96 -16.82 -8.56
C ARG A 58 -12.87 -17.93 -7.51
N LEU A 59 -11.69 -18.53 -7.33
CA LEU A 59 -11.53 -19.61 -6.34
C LEU A 59 -11.82 -19.13 -4.91
N LEU A 60 -11.36 -17.92 -4.55
CA LEU A 60 -11.59 -17.33 -3.23
C LEU A 60 -13.09 -17.08 -3.00
N THR A 61 -13.76 -16.50 -3.99
CA THR A 61 -15.22 -16.26 -3.98
C THR A 61 -16.00 -17.56 -3.77
N MET A 62 -15.66 -18.62 -4.50
CA MET A 62 -16.28 -19.93 -4.32
C MET A 62 -16.04 -20.51 -2.91
N ARG A 63 -14.86 -20.30 -2.35
CA ARG A 63 -14.53 -20.75 -0.98
C ARG A 63 -15.31 -19.96 0.08
N PHE A 64 -15.55 -18.67 -0.13
CA PHE A 64 -16.40 -17.86 0.75
C PHE A 64 -17.87 -18.28 0.67
N ALA A 65 -18.41 -18.50 -0.52
CA ALA A 65 -19.77 -19.02 -0.69
C ALA A 65 -19.94 -20.38 -0.01
N ALA A 66 -19.00 -21.31 -0.21
CA ALA A 66 -19.03 -22.63 0.43
C ALA A 66 -18.92 -22.58 1.97
N ARG A 67 -18.43 -21.48 2.53
CA ARG A 67 -18.37 -21.21 3.98
C ARG A 67 -19.66 -20.55 4.51
N GLY A 68 -20.64 -20.30 3.65
CA GLY A 68 -21.93 -19.70 4.02
C GLY A 68 -21.86 -18.18 4.23
N LEU A 69 -20.87 -17.49 3.66
CA LEU A 69 -20.86 -16.03 3.71
C LEU A 69 -22.03 -15.46 2.88
N PRO A 70 -22.65 -14.34 3.31
CA PRO A 70 -23.74 -13.70 2.57
C PRO A 70 -23.33 -13.32 1.15
N ASP A 71 -24.29 -13.36 0.22
CA ASP A 71 -24.07 -13.03 -1.19
C ASP A 71 -23.49 -11.61 -1.36
N GLU A 72 -23.96 -10.64 -0.58
CA GLU A 72 -23.44 -9.27 -0.57
C GLU A 72 -21.96 -9.15 -0.15
N VAL A 73 -21.42 -10.14 0.59
CA VAL A 73 -19.99 -10.20 0.96
C VAL A 73 -19.18 -10.92 -0.11
N VAL A 74 -19.75 -11.99 -0.68
CA VAL A 74 -19.10 -12.81 -1.71
C VAL A 74 -19.07 -12.08 -3.07
N HIS A 75 -20.15 -11.38 -3.38
CA HIS A 75 -20.45 -10.66 -4.61
C HIS A 75 -20.89 -9.23 -4.29
N PRO A 76 -19.99 -8.39 -3.75
CA PRO A 76 -20.36 -7.04 -3.35
C PRO A 76 -20.82 -6.21 -4.55
N PRO A 77 -21.96 -5.49 -4.46
CA PRO A 77 -22.48 -4.67 -5.55
C PRO A 77 -21.54 -3.50 -5.87
N LEU A 78 -20.76 -3.05 -4.88
CA LEU A 78 -19.70 -2.07 -5.03
C LEU A 78 -18.38 -2.71 -4.59
N ARG A 79 -17.44 -2.85 -5.51
CA ARG A 79 -16.07 -3.22 -5.16
C ARG A 79 -15.44 -2.03 -4.46
N GLU A 80 -15.14 -2.18 -3.17
CA GLU A 80 -14.45 -1.16 -2.41
C GLU A 80 -13.11 -0.84 -3.10
N ASN A 81 -12.94 0.42 -3.49
CA ASN A 81 -11.70 0.96 -4.01
C ASN A 81 -11.28 2.11 -3.10
N PHE A 82 -10.16 1.95 -2.40
CA PHE A 82 -9.59 2.97 -1.52
C PHE A 82 -9.13 4.23 -2.26
N GLY A 83 -9.18 4.29 -3.58
CA GLY A 83 -8.74 5.44 -4.37
C GLY A 83 -9.35 6.76 -3.91
N HIS A 84 -10.66 6.82 -3.66
CA HIS A 84 -11.32 8.04 -3.16
C HIS A 84 -10.84 8.44 -1.75
N LEU A 85 -10.64 7.46 -0.87
CA LEU A 85 -10.06 7.69 0.46
C LEU A 85 -8.60 8.15 0.37
N MET A 86 -7.80 7.59 -0.54
CA MET A 86 -6.42 8.01 -0.77
C MET A 86 -6.34 9.43 -1.32
N ASN A 87 -7.24 9.80 -2.26
CA ASN A 87 -7.32 11.17 -2.79
C ASN A 87 -7.58 12.16 -1.66
N ARG A 88 -8.60 11.86 -0.85
CA ARG A 88 -8.96 12.67 0.32
C ARG A 88 -7.81 12.73 1.32
N ALA A 89 -7.18 11.60 1.62
CA ALA A 89 -6.08 11.53 2.57
C ALA A 89 -4.88 12.36 2.10
N VAL A 90 -4.56 12.30 0.81
CA VAL A 90 -3.47 13.07 0.24
C VAL A 90 -3.77 14.56 0.29
N TYR A 91 -4.96 14.95 -0.15
CA TYR A 91 -5.40 16.34 -0.15
C TYR A 91 -5.47 16.95 1.26
N GLU A 92 -6.15 16.28 2.20
CA GLU A 92 -6.41 16.82 3.55
C GLU A 92 -5.17 16.73 4.46
N TYR A 93 -4.38 15.65 4.38
CA TYR A 93 -3.34 15.37 5.37
C TYR A 93 -1.93 15.28 4.76
N SER A 94 -1.72 14.46 3.72
CA SER A 94 -0.36 14.21 3.21
C SER A 94 0.29 15.46 2.64
N SER A 95 -0.43 16.26 1.84
CA SER A 95 0.14 17.43 1.19
C SER A 95 0.65 18.46 2.21
N SER A 96 -0.12 18.73 3.28
CA SER A 96 0.30 19.65 4.33
C SER A 96 1.48 19.11 5.14
N LEU A 97 1.46 17.81 5.46
CA LEU A 97 2.52 17.15 6.21
C LEU A 97 3.83 17.09 5.43
N LEU A 98 3.80 16.63 4.18
CA LEU A 98 4.95 16.58 3.29
C LEU A 98 5.53 17.98 3.04
N ARG A 99 4.67 19.00 2.86
CA ARG A 99 5.09 20.40 2.78
C ARG A 99 5.84 20.84 4.03
N SER A 100 5.36 20.45 5.22
CA SER A 100 6.00 20.82 6.49
C SER A 100 7.38 20.20 6.67
N TRP A 101 7.62 19.03 6.07
CA TRP A 101 8.94 18.39 6.08
C TRP A 101 9.87 18.93 5.00
N GLY A 102 9.34 19.31 3.84
CA GLY A 102 10.11 19.94 2.77
C GLY A 102 11.33 19.13 2.33
N LYS A 103 12.50 19.77 2.35
CA LYS A 103 13.78 19.13 1.97
C LYS A 103 14.37 18.21 3.04
N ASP A 104 13.82 18.25 4.27
CA ASP A 104 14.31 17.46 5.41
C ASP A 104 13.68 16.05 5.44
N LEU A 105 13.24 15.57 4.29
CA LEU A 105 12.77 14.21 4.07
C LEU A 105 13.97 13.28 3.93
N HIS A 106 13.96 12.15 4.65
CA HIS A 106 15.03 11.15 4.54
C HIS A 106 15.15 10.64 3.10
N LEU A 107 14.03 10.46 2.41
CA LEU A 107 13.99 10.01 1.02
C LEU A 107 14.60 11.03 0.05
N VAL A 108 14.56 12.32 0.37
CA VAL A 108 15.26 13.37 -0.38
C VAL A 108 16.76 13.34 -0.06
N GLU A 109 17.11 13.24 1.23
CA GLU A 109 18.51 13.16 1.68
C GLU A 109 19.25 11.96 1.06
N GLN A 110 18.59 10.80 0.96
CA GLN A 110 19.14 9.59 0.35
C GLN A 110 19.12 9.62 -1.20
N GLY A 111 18.62 10.70 -1.82
CA GLY A 111 18.53 10.82 -3.27
C GLY A 111 17.49 9.91 -3.93
N CYS A 112 16.55 9.34 -3.15
CA CYS A 112 15.44 8.55 -3.68
C CYS A 112 14.35 9.42 -4.32
N LEU A 113 14.27 10.69 -3.92
CA LEU A 113 13.30 11.67 -4.44
C LEU A 113 14.01 12.97 -4.86
N ASP A 114 13.55 13.54 -5.98
CA ASP A 114 13.89 14.91 -6.36
C ASP A 114 13.03 15.89 -5.55
N ALA A 115 13.68 16.76 -4.78
CA ALA A 115 13.01 17.71 -3.90
C ALA A 115 12.13 18.72 -4.65
N ALA A 116 12.57 19.18 -5.83
CA ALA A 116 11.85 20.18 -6.60
C ALA A 116 10.59 19.57 -7.24
N VAL A 117 10.72 18.38 -7.83
CA VAL A 117 9.59 17.64 -8.40
C VAL A 117 8.57 17.29 -7.32
N LEU A 118 9.04 16.86 -6.15
CA LEU A 118 8.16 16.55 -5.02
C LEU A 118 7.40 17.79 -4.55
N ALA A 119 8.08 18.93 -4.38
CA ALA A 119 7.45 20.18 -3.97
C ALA A 119 6.35 20.61 -4.95
N GLU A 120 6.62 20.60 -6.26
CA GLU A 120 5.61 20.91 -7.28
C GLU A 120 4.42 19.95 -7.19
N THR A 121 4.69 18.65 -7.04
CA THR A 121 3.66 17.62 -6.95
C THR A 121 2.75 17.82 -5.74
N ILE A 122 3.32 18.19 -4.59
CA ILE A 122 2.57 18.51 -3.36
C ILE A 122 1.65 19.71 -3.59
N GLU A 123 2.16 20.78 -4.21
CA GLU A 123 1.35 21.98 -4.46
C GLU A 123 0.19 21.69 -5.42
N ARG A 124 0.39 20.89 -6.46
CA ARG A 124 -0.69 20.43 -7.36
C ARG A 124 -1.74 19.63 -6.60
N ALA A 125 -1.31 18.63 -5.83
CA ALA A 125 -2.23 17.80 -5.06
C ALA A 125 -2.99 18.57 -3.96
N ALA A 126 -2.44 19.69 -3.48
CA ALA A 126 -3.08 20.55 -2.48
C ALA A 126 -4.20 21.45 -3.05
N LEU A 127 -4.40 21.51 -4.38
CA LEU A 127 -5.45 22.32 -5.00
C LEU A 127 -6.86 21.75 -4.78
N GLY A 128 -6.97 20.43 -4.63
CA GLY A 128 -8.26 19.76 -4.43
C GLY A 128 -8.15 18.24 -4.43
N SER A 129 -9.20 17.57 -3.96
CA SER A 129 -9.25 16.09 -3.93
C SER A 129 -9.16 15.45 -5.33
N ASP A 130 -9.72 16.09 -6.35
CA ASP A 130 -9.64 15.58 -7.73
C ASP A 130 -8.24 15.79 -8.32
N GLU A 131 -7.60 16.91 -8.02
CA GLU A 131 -6.21 17.22 -8.41
C GLU A 131 -5.19 16.31 -7.70
N ALA A 132 -5.53 15.78 -6.53
CA ALA A 132 -4.73 14.78 -5.84
C ALA A 132 -4.80 13.39 -6.50
N ALA A 133 -5.84 13.10 -7.30
CA ALA A 133 -6.09 11.77 -7.84
C ALA A 133 -4.95 11.17 -8.67
N PRO A 134 -4.24 11.93 -9.54
CA PRO A 134 -3.08 11.42 -10.27
C PRO A 134 -1.90 11.05 -9.36
N TYR A 135 -1.76 11.73 -8.24
CA TYR A 135 -0.61 11.61 -7.34
C TYR A 135 -0.86 10.71 -6.13
N ARG A 136 -2.11 10.26 -5.94
CA ARG A 136 -2.59 9.58 -4.73
C ARG A 136 -1.68 8.45 -4.27
N THR A 137 -1.26 7.57 -5.17
CA THR A 137 -0.45 6.41 -4.81
C THR A 137 0.97 6.83 -4.42
N GLY A 138 1.57 7.74 -5.20
CA GLY A 138 2.93 8.21 -4.97
C GLY A 138 3.05 8.98 -3.66
N LEU A 139 2.25 10.04 -3.48
CA LEU A 139 2.30 10.88 -2.28
C LEU A 139 1.89 10.12 -1.02
N PHE A 140 0.91 9.22 -1.11
CA PHE A 140 0.54 8.37 0.02
C PHE A 140 1.71 7.46 0.44
N LEU A 141 2.35 6.77 -0.51
CA LEU A 141 3.49 5.90 -0.22
C LEU A 141 4.68 6.66 0.36
N ILE A 142 5.04 7.81 -0.23
CA ILE A 142 6.12 8.67 0.27
C ILE A 142 5.83 9.09 1.71
N THR A 143 4.61 9.57 1.98
CA THR A 143 4.21 9.97 3.35
C THR A 143 4.33 8.82 4.33
N ALA A 144 3.85 7.64 3.93
CA ALA A 144 3.77 6.51 4.83
C ALA A 144 5.15 5.90 5.14
N VAL A 145 6.04 5.85 4.14
CA VAL A 145 7.46 5.48 4.34
C VAL A 145 8.17 6.48 5.25
N GLU A 146 7.97 7.79 5.04
CA GLU A 146 8.60 8.80 5.89
C GLU A 146 8.11 8.77 7.33
N LEU A 147 6.81 8.52 7.55
CA LEU A 147 6.27 8.27 8.88
C LEU A 147 6.92 7.05 9.55
N ALA A 148 7.16 5.98 8.79
CA ALA A 148 7.83 4.79 9.30
C ALA A 148 9.29 5.05 9.63
N LEU A 149 10.04 5.75 8.77
CA LEU A 149 11.45 6.11 9.00
C LEU A 149 11.61 7.04 10.21
N ARG A 150 10.73 8.03 10.37
CA ARG A 150 10.68 8.91 11.55
C ARG A 150 10.20 8.19 12.82
N ALA A 151 9.68 6.97 12.67
CA ALA A 151 9.26 6.09 13.74
C ALA A 151 10.28 4.98 14.05
N LEU A 152 11.48 5.04 13.49
CA LEU A 152 12.64 4.31 14.01
C LEU A 152 13.38 5.18 15.02
#